data_AF-A0A9D5G5C2-F1
#
_entry.id   AF-A0A9D5G5C2-F1
#
_cell.length_a   1.000
_cell.length_b   1.000
_cell.length_c   1.000
_cell.angle_alpha   90.00
_cell.angle_beta   90.00
_cell.angle_gamma   90.00
#
_symmetry.space_group_name_H-M   'P 1'
#
loop_
_entity.id
_entity.type
_entity.pdbx_description
1 polymer ?
#
loop_
_entity_poly.entity_id
_entity_poly.type
_entity_poly.pdbx_seq_one_letter_code
_entity_poly.pdbx_strand_id
1 'polypeptide(L)'
;MAEKREARKIVLGPRDGERVVTPAETVEEAFLATSLRPRSFDEYVGQHALVENLAIAIDAAKRRDEPLEHVLFYGPPGLGKTTLAALIARELG
;
A
#
# COMPACT_ATOMS: atom_id res chain seq x y z
N MET A 1 -38.10 -12.14 9.15
CA MET A 1 -37.68 -11.42 7.92
C MET A 1 -37.13 -10.06 8.35
N ALA A 2 -35.88 -9.65 8.19
CA ALA A 2 -34.59 -10.31 8.17
C ALA A 2 -33.61 -9.26 8.75
N GLU A 3 -32.90 -9.69 9.77
CA GLU A 3 -31.70 -9.17 10.44
C GLU A 3 -30.86 -8.12 9.68
N LYS A 4 -30.81 -6.88 10.21
CA LYS A 4 -29.89 -5.82 9.77
C LYS A 4 -28.55 -6.03 10.49
N ARG A 5 -27.63 -6.78 9.88
CA ARG A 5 -26.28 -7.03 10.41
C ARG A 5 -25.41 -5.80 10.23
N GLU A 6 -25.25 -5.03 11.29
CA GLU A 6 -24.30 -3.94 11.41
C GLU A 6 -22.87 -4.50 11.47
N ALA A 7 -22.06 -4.15 10.47
CA ALA A 7 -20.69 -4.62 10.33
C ALA A 7 -19.84 -4.14 11.52
N ARG A 8 -19.23 -5.09 12.24
CA ARG A 8 -18.34 -4.83 13.37
C ARG A 8 -17.16 -3.95 12.94
N LYS A 9 -17.17 -2.71 13.43
CA LYS A 9 -16.03 -1.81 13.49
C LYS A 9 -15.00 -2.41 14.45
N ILE A 10 -13.95 -3.04 13.93
CA ILE A 10 -12.79 -3.45 14.75
C ILE A 10 -12.01 -2.17 15.07
N VAL A 11 -12.39 -1.50 16.17
CA VAL A 11 -11.62 -0.44 16.79
C VAL A 11 -10.62 -1.10 17.75
N LEU A 12 -9.37 -1.25 17.33
CA LEU A 12 -8.29 -1.52 18.26
C LEU A 12 -8.03 -0.24 19.08
N GLY A 13 -8.18 -0.37 20.40
CA GLY A 13 -8.06 0.72 21.38
C GLY A 13 -6.64 1.26 21.58
N PRO A 14 -6.48 2.27 22.44
CA PRO A 14 -5.34 3.19 22.44
C PRO A 14 -4.14 2.67 23.26
N ARG A 15 -2.93 3.03 22.84
CA ARG A 15 -1.68 2.92 23.62
C ARG A 15 -0.86 4.21 23.42
N ASP A 16 -0.79 4.97 24.50
CA ASP A 16 0.11 6.08 24.87
C ASP A 16 0.35 7.24 23.88
N GLY A 17 -0.23 8.39 24.23
CA GLY A 17 0.09 9.70 23.65
C GLY A 17 -0.87 10.14 22.54
N GLU A 18 -2.11 10.44 22.92
CA GLU A 18 -3.04 11.35 22.23
C GLU A 18 -2.97 11.29 20.69
N ARG A 19 -3.63 10.29 20.08
CA ARG A 19 -3.94 10.38 18.65
C ARG A 19 -4.91 11.54 18.48
N VAL A 20 -4.36 12.71 18.15
CA VAL A 20 -5.09 13.86 17.62
C VAL A 20 -6.04 13.30 16.58
N VAL A 21 -7.34 13.47 16.83
CA VAL A 21 -8.39 13.03 15.93
C VAL A 21 -8.12 13.73 14.62
N THR A 22 -7.59 12.99 13.65
CA THR A 22 -7.47 13.47 12.28
C THR A 22 -8.87 13.88 11.83
N PRO A 23 -9.06 15.08 11.27
CA PRO A 23 -10.33 15.46 10.66
C PRO A 23 -10.81 14.33 9.74
N ALA A 24 -12.12 14.12 9.67
CA ALA A 24 -12.67 13.18 8.70
C ALA A 24 -12.16 13.59 7.32
N GLU A 25 -11.45 12.68 6.63
CA GLU A 25 -10.90 12.93 5.30
C GLU A 25 -12.02 13.41 4.39
N THR A 26 -11.82 14.56 3.74
CA THR A 26 -12.75 15.08 2.76
C THR A 26 -12.73 14.22 1.49
N VAL A 27 -13.81 14.25 0.71
CA VAL A 27 -13.86 13.53 -0.56
C VAL A 27 -12.76 14.03 -1.50
N GLU A 28 -12.49 15.34 -1.50
CA GLU A 28 -11.38 15.93 -2.25
C GLU A 28 -10.01 15.42 -1.79
N GLU A 29 -9.73 15.37 -0.48
CA GLU A 29 -8.46 14.84 0.05
C GLU A 29 -8.26 13.37 -0.30
N ALA A 30 -9.31 12.55 -0.20
CA ALA A 30 -9.26 11.14 -0.57
C ALA A 30 -9.00 10.96 -2.08
N PHE A 31 -9.61 11.80 -2.91
CA PHE A 31 -9.38 11.81 -4.35
C PHE A 31 -7.94 12.22 -4.71
N LEU A 32 -7.44 13.30 -4.09
CA LEU A 32 -6.06 13.77 -4.24
C LEU A 32 -5.05 12.70 -3.81
N ALA A 33 -5.24 12.11 -2.63
CA ALA A 33 -4.38 11.05 -2.12
C ALA A 33 -4.35 9.81 -3.03
N THR A 34 -5.46 9.52 -3.73
CA THR A 34 -5.52 8.44 -4.72
C THR A 34 -4.81 8.84 -6.02
N SER A 35 -5.00 10.09 -6.49
CA SER A 35 -4.41 10.59 -7.73
C SER A 35 -2.88 10.73 -7.68
N LEU A 36 -2.32 10.98 -6.49
CA LEU A 36 -0.88 11.14 -6.26
C LEU A 36 -0.14 9.81 -6.08
N ARG A 37 -0.86 8.68 -5.97
CA ARG A 37 -0.20 7.37 -5.90
C ARG A 37 0.32 7.00 -7.29
N PRO A 38 1.61 6.65 -7.42
CA PRO A 38 2.17 6.20 -8.68
C PRO A 38 1.46 4.93 -9.17
N ARG A 39 1.32 4.82 -10.49
CA ARG A 39 0.66 3.71 -11.17
C ARG A 39 1.64 2.69 -11.71
N SER A 40 2.89 3.08 -11.90
CA SER A 40 4.01 2.23 -12.32
C SER A 40 5.24 2.47 -11.45
N PHE A 41 6.24 1.59 -11.56
CA PHE A 41 7.53 1.79 -10.92
C PHE A 41 8.28 3.02 -11.46
N ASP A 42 8.06 3.41 -12.72
CA ASP A 42 8.67 4.60 -13.33
C ASP A 42 8.13 5.91 -12.74
N GLU A 43 6.87 5.91 -12.29
CA GLU A 43 6.26 7.04 -11.59
C GLU A 43 6.68 7.12 -10.11
N TYR A 44 7.35 6.09 -9.58
CA TYR A 44 7.75 6.05 -8.17
C TYR A 44 8.97 6.94 -7.92
N VAL A 45 8.75 8.03 -7.18
CA VAL A 45 9.80 9.02 -6.90
C VAL A 45 10.65 8.60 -5.70
N GLY A 46 11.97 8.49 -5.94
CA GLY A 46 12.96 8.14 -4.92
C GLY A 46 13.07 6.63 -4.69
N GLN A 47 13.95 6.24 -3.74
CA GLN A 47 14.24 4.83 -3.43
C GLN A 47 14.61 3.98 -4.67
N HIS A 48 15.37 4.56 -5.61
CA HIS A 48 15.71 3.93 -6.90
C HIS A 48 16.28 2.51 -6.76
N ALA A 49 17.24 2.31 -5.85
CA ALA A 49 17.83 0.99 -5.62
C ALA A 49 16.82 -0.07 -5.15
N LEU A 50 15.82 0.33 -4.36
CA LEU A 50 14.74 -0.58 -3.93
C LEU A 50 13.84 -0.94 -5.11
N VAL A 51 13.44 0.06 -5.89
CA VAL A 51 12.58 -0.13 -7.06
C VAL A 51 13.26 -1.00 -8.11
N GLU A 52 14.55 -0.77 -8.38
CA GLU A 52 15.35 -1.57 -9.30
C GLU A 52 15.45 -3.03 -8.84
N ASN A 53 15.75 -3.27 -7.57
CA ASN A 53 15.79 -4.63 -7.02
C ASN A 53 14.44 -5.35 -7.13
N LEU A 54 13.33 -4.64 -6.89
CA LEU A 54 11.99 -5.19 -7.06
C LEU A 54 11.70 -5.51 -8.52
N ALA A 55 12.07 -4.62 -9.45
CA ALA A 55 11.89 -4.86 -10.88
C ALA A 55 12.64 -6.12 -11.35
N ILE A 56 13.89 -6.29 -10.91
CA ILE A 56 14.70 -7.49 -11.19
C ILE A 56 14.03 -8.75 -10.63
N ALA A 57 13.57 -8.70 -9.37
CA ALA A 57 12.94 -9.85 -8.73
C ALA A 57 11.62 -10.25 -9.42
N ILE A 58 10.80 -9.27 -9.81
CA ILE A 58 9.55 -9.48 -10.55
C ILE A 58 9.83 -10.06 -11.93
N ASP A 59 10.77 -9.49 -12.67
CA ASP A 59 11.14 -9.99 -14.01
C ASP A 59 11.67 -11.43 -13.93
N ALA A 60 12.49 -11.73 -12.92
CA ALA A 60 12.97 -13.08 -12.68
C ALA A 60 11.84 -14.07 -12.37
N ALA A 61 10.85 -13.68 -11.55
CA ALA A 61 9.68 -14.50 -11.25
C ALA A 61 8.80 -14.74 -12.49
N LYS A 62 8.52 -13.67 -13.26
CA LYS A 62 7.79 -13.74 -14.54
C LYS A 62 8.45 -14.69 -15.53
N ARG A 63 9.78 -14.61 -15.68
CA ARG A 63 10.54 -15.48 -16.60
C ARG A 63 10.49 -16.96 -16.22
N ARG A 64 10.37 -17.26 -14.93
CA ARG A 64 10.26 -18.64 -14.43
C ARG A 64 8.83 -19.17 -14.40
N ASP A 65 7.84 -18.33 -14.68
CA ASP A 65 6.42 -18.66 -14.47
C ASP A 65 6.12 -19.13 -13.03
N GLU A 66 6.80 -18.49 -12.07
CA GLU A 66 6.69 -18.78 -10.64
C GLU A 66 6.17 -17.56 -9.88
N PRO A 67 5.51 -17.75 -8.72
CA PRO A 67 5.16 -16.65 -7.83
C PRO A 67 6.39 -15.85 -7.41
N LEU A 68 6.23 -14.54 -7.22
CA LEU A 68 7.25 -13.71 -6.59
C LEU A 68 7.55 -14.24 -5.18
N GLU A 69 8.82 -14.26 -4.80
CA GLU A 69 9.26 -14.61 -3.45
C GLU A 69 8.69 -13.65 -2.38
N HIS A 70 8.86 -14.01 -1.12
CA HIS A 70 8.32 -13.25 0.00
C HIS A 70 9.03 -11.88 0.14
N VAL A 71 8.24 -10.80 0.17
CA VAL A 71 8.73 -9.43 0.37
C VAL A 71 8.17 -8.87 1.68
N LEU A 72 9.04 -8.36 2.56
CA LEU A 72 8.67 -7.68 3.80
C LEU A 72 9.00 -6.18 3.72
N PHE A 73 7.98 -5.34 3.76
CA PHE A 73 8.17 -3.89 3.87
C PHE A 73 8.12 -3.44 5.33
N TYR A 74 9.24 -2.93 5.85
CA TYR A 74 9.33 -2.38 7.21
C TYR A 74 9.83 -0.93 7.18
N GLY A 75 9.43 -0.13 8.18
CA GLY A 75 9.93 1.22 8.38
C GLY A 75 8.87 2.24 8.84
N PRO A 76 9.27 3.50 9.12
CA PRO A 76 8.39 4.61 9.51
C PRO A 76 7.18 4.84 8.59
N PRO A 77 6.08 5.46 9.07
CA PRO A 77 4.94 5.81 8.22
C PRO A 77 5.35 6.78 7.09
N GLY A 78 4.65 6.73 5.95
CA GLY A 78 4.89 7.66 4.83
C GLY A 78 5.94 7.21 3.79
N LEU A 79 6.63 6.08 4.00
CA LEU A 79 7.67 5.59 3.07
C LEU A 79 7.17 4.85 1.83
N GLY A 80 5.86 4.89 1.54
CA GLY A 80 5.30 4.27 0.34
C GLY A 80 5.13 2.75 0.38
N LYS A 81 5.22 2.09 1.56
CA LYS A 81 5.07 0.62 1.69
C LYS A 81 3.79 0.07 1.04
N THR A 82 2.65 0.68 1.33
CA THR A 82 1.35 0.28 0.75
C THR A 82 1.31 0.55 -0.75
N THR A 83 1.93 1.63 -1.20
CA THR A 83 2.07 1.97 -2.61
C THR A 83 2.91 0.93 -3.36
N LEU A 84 4.07 0.55 -2.82
CA LEU A 84 4.94 -0.47 -3.40
C LEU A 84 4.23 -1.82 -3.49
N ALA A 85 3.51 -2.23 -2.44
CA ALA A 85 2.70 -3.46 -2.48
C ALA A 85 1.64 -3.42 -3.60
N ALA A 86 0.99 -2.28 -3.80
CA ALA A 86 0.02 -2.11 -4.88
C ALA A 86 0.68 -2.14 -6.28
N LEU A 87 1.88 -1.57 -6.43
CA LEU A 87 2.65 -1.64 -7.67
C LEU A 87 3.09 -3.08 -8.00
N ILE A 88 3.58 -3.83 -7.01
CA ILE A 88 3.93 -5.25 -7.18
C ILE A 88 2.71 -6.05 -7.66
N ALA A 89 1.55 -5.86 -7.03
CA ALA A 89 0.33 -6.57 -7.41
C ALA A 89 -0.12 -6.24 -8.84
N ARG A 90 0.10 -5.00 -9.31
CA ARG A 90 -0.19 -4.60 -10.70
C ARG A 90 0.77 -5.24 -11.70
N GLU A 91 2.05 -5.34 -11.34
CA GLU A 91 3.05 -5.92 -12.23
C GLU A 91 2.88 -7.44 -12.39
N LEU A 92 2.49 -8.14 -11.32
CA LEU A 92 2.31 -9.59 -11.33
C LEU A 92 0.92 -10.05 -11.82
N GLY A 93 0.01 -9.10 -12.10
CA GLY A 93 -1.37 -9.34 -12.52
C GLY A 93 -1.56 -9.43 -14.02
#